data_AF-A0A7W6G322-F1
#
_entry.id   AF-A0A7W6G322-F1
#
_cell.length_a   1.000
_cell.length_b   1.000
_cell.length_c   1.000
_cell.angle_alpha   90.00
_cell.angle_beta   90.00
_cell.angle_gamma   90.00
#
_symmetry.space_group_name_H-M   'P 1'
#
loop_
_entity.id
_entity.type
_entity.pdbx_description
1 polymer ?
#
loop_
_entity_poly.entity_id
_entity_poly.type
_entity_poly.pdbx_seq_one_letter_code
_entity_poly.pdbx_strand_id
1 'polypeptide(L)' 'MFEIDWKKAPKNARWWAVDQNGQAHWFCAPDVKAFTTFWFSEPIPAPAFGYTDDWRNSLREKPIDEAKNII' A
#
# COMPACT_ATOMS: atom_id res chain seq x y z
N MET A 1 -8.65 -6.22 -15.45
CA MET A 1 -8.98 -5.45 -14.25
C MET A 1 -8.38 -6.21 -13.07
N PHE A 2 -7.37 -5.65 -12.42
CA PHE A 2 -6.74 -6.27 -11.26
C PHE A 2 -7.40 -5.73 -9.98
N GLU A 3 -7.41 -6.53 -8.92
CA GLU A 3 -7.94 -6.15 -7.62
C GLU A 3 -6.91 -6.46 -6.54
N ILE A 4 -6.65 -5.49 -5.67
CA ILE A 4 -5.70 -5.63 -4.58
C ILE A 4 -6.43 -6.22 -3.38
N ASP A 5 -6.00 -7.40 -2.95
CA ASP A 5 -6.50 -8.00 -1.71
C ASP A 5 -5.83 -7.34 -0.49
N TRP A 6 -6.43 -6.26 -0.01
CA TRP A 6 -5.97 -5.51 1.16
C TRP A 6 -5.98 -6.31 2.46
N LYS A 7 -6.60 -7.51 2.50
CA LYS A 7 -6.52 -8.42 3.67
C LYS A 7 -5.13 -9.03 3.83
N LYS A 8 -4.33 -9.07 2.74
CA LYS A 8 -2.92 -9.51 2.76
C LYS A 8 -1.94 -8.39 3.14
N ALA A 9 -2.42 -7.15 3.25
CA ALA A 9 -1.58 -6.02 3.56
C ALA A 9 -1.24 -5.99 5.06
N PRO A 10 -0.02 -5.55 5.44
CA PRO A 10 0.31 -5.19 6.81
C PRO A 10 -0.73 -4.25 7.42
N LYS A 11 -0.91 -4.29 8.74
CA LYS A 11 -1.95 -3.49 9.45
C LYS A 11 -1.84 -1.99 9.14
N ASN A 12 -0.63 -1.47 9.04
CA ASN A 12 -0.29 -0.08 8.77
C ASN A 12 -0.05 0.22 7.28
N ALA A 13 -0.27 -0.74 6.37
CA ALA A 13 -0.17 -0.48 4.94
C ALA A 13 -1.20 0.57 4.52
N ARG A 14 -0.71 1.60 3.83
CA ARG A 14 -1.51 2.71 3.30
C ARG A 14 -1.54 2.72 1.78
N TRP A 15 -0.46 2.26 1.14
CA TRP A 15 -0.38 2.17 -0.32
C TRP A 15 0.16 0.83 -0.79
N TRP A 16 -0.13 0.54 -2.05
CA TRP A 16 0.45 -0.55 -2.82
C TRP A 16 0.91 0.01 -4.17
N ALA A 17 2.08 -0.41 -4.64
CA ALA A 17 2.56 -0.06 -5.98
C ALA A 17 3.53 -1.12 -6.51
N VAL A 18 3.74 -1.09 -7.82
CA VAL A 18 4.71 -1.91 -8.55
C VAL A 18 5.89 -1.03 -8.97
N ASP A 19 7.11 -1.53 -8.82
CA ASP A 19 8.32 -0.86 -9.29
C ASP A 19 8.63 -1.17 -10.77
N GLN A 20 9.70 -0.56 -11.30
CA GLN A 20 10.13 -0.76 -12.69
C GLN A 20 10.47 -2.23 -13.02
N ASN A 21 10.80 -3.04 -12.02
CA ASN A 21 11.15 -4.45 -12.20
C ASN A 21 9.91 -5.37 -12.14
N GLY A 22 8.70 -4.81 -11.99
CA GLY A 22 7.48 -5.60 -11.84
C GLY A 22 7.29 -6.16 -10.43
N GLN A 23 8.06 -5.71 -9.44
CA GLN A 23 7.92 -6.15 -8.06
C GLN A 23 6.92 -5.25 -7.33
N ALA A 24 5.95 -5.87 -6.67
CA ALA A 24 4.94 -5.16 -5.92
C ALA A 24 5.34 -5.01 -4.45
N HIS A 25 4.99 -3.87 -3.86
CA HIS A 25 5.32 -3.52 -2.48
C HIS A 25 4.14 -2.84 -1.78
N TRP A 26 4.00 -3.12 -0.48
CA TRP A 26 3.20 -2.32 0.45
C TRP A 26 4.05 -1.18 0.99
N PHE A 27 3.46 0.01 1.05
CA PHE A 27 4.02 1.17 1.73
C PHE A 27 3.14 1.51 2.92
N CYS A 28 3.77 1.63 4.08
CA CYS A 28 3.10 1.83 5.35
C CYS A 28 3.02 3.32 5.70
N ALA A 29 1.97 3.67 6.43
CA ALA A 29 1.99 4.88 7.24
C ALA A 29 3.15 4.76 8.25
N PRO A 30 3.74 5.89 8.68
CA PRO A 30 4.88 5.83 9.59
C PRO A 30 4.44 5.20 10.90
N ASP A 31 5.26 4.35 11.46
CA ASP A 31 5.18 4.05 12.89
C ASP A 31 5.97 5.16 13.59
N VAL A 32 5.32 6.28 13.90
CA VAL A 32 5.95 7.38 14.66
C VAL A 32 6.17 6.87 16.08
N LYS A 33 7.27 6.13 16.29
CA LYS A 33 7.78 5.91 17.64
C LYS A 33 8.16 7.28 18.20
N ALA A 34 7.91 7.50 19.48
CA ALA A 34 8.04 8.80 20.15
C ALA A 34 9.44 9.48 20.06
N PHE A 35 10.41 8.87 19.38
CA PHE A 35 11.82 9.28 19.31
C PHE A 35 12.41 9.34 17.90
N THR A 36 11.64 9.22 16.81
CA THR A 36 12.17 9.36 15.44
C THR A 36 11.79 10.71 14.83
N THR A 37 12.80 11.50 14.46
CA THR A 37 12.64 12.82 13.79
C THR A 37 12.45 12.72 12.27
N PHE A 38 12.42 11.49 11.73
CA PHE A 38 12.26 11.23 10.30
C PHE A 38 11.14 10.21 10.06
N TRP A 39 10.53 10.32 8.89
CA TRP A 39 9.48 9.45 8.40
C TRP A 39 10.10 8.48 7.40
N PHE A 40 10.00 7.17 7.65
CA PHE A 40 10.48 6.16 6.72
C PHE A 40 9.50 5.01 6.66
N SER A 41 9.15 4.59 5.44
CA SER A 41 8.44 3.35 5.22
C SER A 41 9.32 2.50 4.32
N GLU A 42 9.86 1.40 4.87
CA GLU A 42 10.45 0.38 4.02
C GLU A 42 9.37 -0.19 3.08
N PRO A 43 9.69 -0.43 1.79
CA PRO A 43 8.83 -1.20 0.93
C PRO A 43 8.77 -2.64 1.45
N ILE A 44 7.57 -3.09 1.81
CA ILE A 44 7.34 -4.48 2.25
C ILE A 44 6.89 -5.28 1.02
N PRO A 45 7.51 -6.42 0.67
CA PRO A 45 7.10 -7.21 -0.48
C PRO A 45 5.61 -7.56 -0.48
N ALA A 46 4.97 -7.42 -1.64
CA ALA A 46 3.55 -7.69 -1.85
C ALA A 46 3.34 -8.61 -3.06
N PRO A 47 2.20 -9.33 -3.12
CA PRO A 47 1.78 -9.96 -4.36
C PRO A 47 1.51 -8.90 -5.45
N ALA A 48 1.83 -9.23 -6.71
CA ALA A 48 1.56 -8.35 -7.85
C ALA A 48 0.08 -8.27 -8.25
N PHE A 49 -0.76 -9.17 -7.73
CA PHE A 49 -2.18 -9.28 -8.05
C PHE A 49 -2.51 -9.33 -9.56
N GLY A 50 -1.54 -9.79 -10.36
CA GLY A 50 -1.68 -9.83 -11.83
C GLY A 50 -1.60 -8.46 -12.51
N TYR A 51 -1.03 -7.44 -11.86
CA TYR A 51 -0.78 -6.15 -12.49
C TYR A 51 0.28 -6.27 -13.61
N THR A 52 -0.07 -5.84 -14.82
CA THR A 52 0.79 -5.95 -16.01
C THR A 52 0.91 -4.63 -16.78
N ASP A 53 0.36 -3.53 -16.27
CA ASP A 53 0.39 -2.22 -16.91
C ASP A 53 1.66 -1.41 -16.54
N ASP A 54 1.78 -0.17 -17.05
CA ASP A 54 2.88 0.73 -16.68
C ASP A 54 2.93 0.91 -15.16
N TRP A 55 4.08 0.58 -14.56
CA TRP A 55 4.34 0.69 -13.13
C TRP A 55 4.06 2.09 -12.58
N ARG A 56 4.22 3.15 -13.40
CA ARG A 56 3.92 4.53 -13.02
C ARG A 56 2.46 4.77 -12.66
N ASN A 57 1.56 3.93 -13.17
CA ASN A 57 0.12 4.01 -12.93
C ASN A 57 -0.37 3.03 -11.85
N SER A 58 0.56 2.33 -11.17
CA SER A 58 0.23 1.23 -10.26
C SER A 58 -0.19 1.69 -8.85
N LEU A 59 0.13 2.93 -8.46
CA LEU A 59 -0.13 3.42 -7.10
C LEU A 59 -1.61 3.29 -6.75
N ARG A 60 -1.91 2.55 -5.69
CA ARG A 60 -3.25 2.42 -5.11
C ARG A 60 -3.19 2.71 -3.63
N GLU A 61 -4.11 3.54 -3.17
CA GLU A 61 -4.31 3.83 -1.76
C GLU A 61 -5.30 2.83 -1.17
N LYS A 62 -5.06 2.39 0.07
CA LYS A 62 -5.97 1.52 0.81
C LYS A 62 -7.31 2.24 0.97
N PRO A 63 -8.44 1.64 0.56
CA PRO A 63 -9.75 2.21 0.81
C PRO A 63 -9.92 2.47 2.31
N ILE A 64 -10.36 3.67 2.65
CA ILE A 64 -10.87 3.96 3.99
C ILE A 64 -12.28 3.38 3.98
N ASP A 65 -12.59 2.47 4.89
CA ASP A 65 -13.98 2.05 5.10
C ASP A 65 -14.77 3.30 5.50
N GLU A 66 -15.51 3.91 4.57
CA GLU A 66 -16.50 4.97 4.86
C GLU A 66 -17.76 4.41 5.54
N ALA A 67 -17.72 3.16 6.01
CA ALA A 67 -18.81 2.53 6.73
C ALA A 67 -18.78 2.92 8.22
N LYS A 68 -19.13 4.18 8.53
CA LYS A 68 -19.77 4.59 9.82
C LYS A 68 -20.20 6.07 9.92
N ASN A 69 -20.46 6.76 8.81
CA ASN A 69 -21.10 8.09 8.84
C ASN A 69 -22.34 8.15 7.95
N ILE A 70 -23.28 7.23 8.18
CA ILE A 70 -24.66 7.37 7.70
C ILE A 70 -25.56 7.32 8.94
N ILE A 71 -26.05 8.51 9.30
CA ILE A 71 -27.12 8.93 10.24
C ILE A 71 -27.04 8.52 11.71
#